data_AF-A0A4P5ZBD1-F1
#
_entry.id   AF-A0A4P5ZBD1-F1
#
_cell.length_a   1.000
_cell.length_b   1.000
_cell.length_c   1.000
_cell.angle_alpha   90.00
_cell.angle_beta   90.00
_cell.angle_gamma   90.00
#
_symmetry.space_group_name_H-M   'P 1'
#
loop_
_entity.id
_entity.type
_entity.pdbx_description
1 polymer ?
#
loop_
_entity_poly.entity_id
_entity_poly.type
_entity_poly.pdbx_seq_one_letter_code
_entity_poly.pdbx_strand_id
1 'polypeptide(L)'
;MKTALRPRQTTAARPAVRAAFSVFAALALFANVSDASAQTFSISPSVIASGGGTSTGGVFSVSGTIGQLAAGNLAGGNLTLQGGFWSSAVAVQTPGAPHLNVVRSGGNYVITWADTGAGFVLEVATALQTLNTSWNNSGATPTLANGTNTVTLPAQPGKAFYRLRKP
;
A
#
# COMPACT_ATOMS: atom_id res chain seq x y z
N MET A 1 -11.91 -41.01 109.90
CA MET A 1 -12.84 -40.27 109.02
C MET A 1 -12.01 -39.53 107.98
N LYS A 2 -12.18 -39.89 106.70
CA LYS A 2 -11.41 -39.39 105.54
C LYS A 2 -11.92 -38.00 105.14
N THR A 3 -11.05 -37.00 105.13
CA THR A 3 -11.33 -35.69 104.52
C THR A 3 -10.70 -35.66 103.13
N ALA A 4 -11.53 -35.66 102.09
CA ALA A 4 -11.10 -35.70 100.70
C ALA A 4 -10.65 -34.31 100.21
N LEU A 5 -9.44 -34.23 99.67
CA LEU A 5 -8.90 -33.06 98.96
C LEU A 5 -9.53 -32.96 97.57
N ARG A 6 -10.11 -31.81 97.23
CA ARG A 6 -10.56 -31.50 95.86
C ARG A 6 -9.37 -30.98 95.03
N PRO A 7 -9.12 -31.52 93.83
CA PRO A 7 -8.11 -30.95 92.94
C PRO A 7 -8.64 -29.71 92.19
N ARG A 8 -7.77 -28.71 92.06
CA ARG A 8 -7.96 -27.46 91.33
C ARG A 8 -7.83 -27.72 89.82
N GLN A 9 -8.86 -27.39 89.04
CA GLN A 9 -8.80 -27.47 87.58
C GLN A 9 -8.04 -26.25 87.04
N THR A 10 -6.84 -26.48 86.51
CA THR A 10 -6.09 -25.47 85.75
C THR A 10 -6.42 -25.65 84.28
N THR A 11 -7.21 -24.74 83.71
CA THR A 11 -7.56 -24.73 82.28
C THR A 11 -6.32 -24.42 81.46
N ALA A 12 -5.67 -25.45 80.89
CA ALA A 12 -4.60 -25.29 79.91
C ALA A 12 -5.20 -24.74 78.60
N ALA A 13 -4.80 -23.52 78.22
CA ALA A 13 -5.17 -22.93 76.94
C ALA A 13 -4.60 -23.78 75.79
N ARG A 14 -5.50 -24.25 74.91
CA ARG A 14 -5.22 -25.25 73.87
C ARG A 14 -4.32 -24.68 72.76
N PRO A 15 -3.07 -25.16 72.56
CA PRO A 15 -2.15 -24.66 71.53
C PRO A 15 -2.67 -24.88 70.10
N ALA A 16 -3.53 -25.89 69.89
CA ALA A 16 -4.19 -26.16 68.62
C ALA A 16 -5.09 -25.02 68.12
N VAL A 17 -5.71 -24.27 69.04
CA VAL A 17 -6.61 -23.14 68.67
C VAL A 17 -5.80 -21.95 68.15
N ARG A 18 -4.58 -21.74 68.70
CA ARG A 18 -3.68 -20.66 68.26
C ARG A 18 -3.05 -20.94 66.89
N ALA A 19 -2.67 -22.19 66.63
CA ALA A 19 -2.16 -22.61 65.33
C ALA A 19 -3.25 -22.52 64.24
N ALA A 20 -4.47 -22.98 64.54
CA ALA A 20 -5.61 -22.88 63.63
C ALA A 20 -5.97 -21.42 63.30
N PHE A 21 -5.92 -20.52 64.29
CA PHE A 21 -6.13 -19.08 64.07
C PHE A 21 -5.05 -18.46 63.17
N SER A 22 -3.81 -18.91 63.30
CA SER A 22 -2.68 -18.39 62.52
C SER A 22 -2.73 -18.84 61.05
N VAL A 23 -3.15 -20.10 60.80
CA VAL A 23 -3.38 -20.61 59.44
C VAL A 23 -4.57 -19.91 58.79
N PHE A 24 -5.67 -19.71 59.52
CA PHE A 24 -6.82 -18.93 59.04
C PHE A 24 -6.45 -17.48 58.73
N ALA A 25 -5.65 -16.84 59.58
CA ALA A 25 -5.16 -15.48 59.35
C ALA A 25 -4.25 -15.40 58.12
N ALA A 26 -3.35 -16.36 57.93
CA ALA A 26 -2.51 -16.42 56.73
C ALA A 26 -3.34 -16.64 55.45
N LEU A 27 -4.31 -17.57 55.48
CA LEU A 27 -5.21 -17.81 54.34
C LEU A 27 -6.07 -16.58 54.02
N ALA A 28 -6.53 -15.85 55.05
CA ALA A 28 -7.25 -14.60 54.90
C ALA A 28 -6.38 -13.49 54.30
N LEU A 29 -5.06 -13.46 54.58
CA LEU A 29 -4.14 -12.52 53.91
C LEU A 29 -3.92 -12.86 52.43
N PHE A 30 -3.81 -14.15 52.06
CA PHE A 30 -3.63 -14.57 50.66
C PHE A 30 -4.91 -14.42 49.82
N ALA A 31 -6.09 -14.38 50.43
CA ALA A 31 -7.36 -14.18 49.74
C ALA A 31 -7.59 -12.73 49.23
N ASN A 32 -6.68 -11.79 49.54
CA ASN A 32 -6.79 -10.38 49.15
C ASN A 32 -5.84 -9.98 47.99
N VAL A 33 -5.28 -10.96 47.25
CA VAL A 33 -4.52 -10.65 46.03
C VAL A 33 -5.50 -10.18 44.96
N SER A 34 -5.63 -8.86 44.85
CA SER A 34 -6.40 -8.22 43.79
C SER A 34 -5.55 -8.23 42.53
N ASP A 35 -6.03 -8.82 41.45
CA ASP A 35 -5.36 -8.74 40.14
C ASP A 35 -5.26 -7.27 39.73
N ALA A 36 -4.03 -6.78 39.56
CA ALA A 36 -3.79 -5.47 38.96
C ALA A 36 -4.14 -5.56 37.47
N SER A 37 -5.40 -5.30 37.13
CA SER A 37 -5.85 -5.17 35.76
C SER A 37 -5.13 -3.97 35.12
N ALA A 38 -4.33 -4.22 34.08
CA ALA A 38 -3.79 -3.16 33.25
C ALA A 38 -4.95 -2.42 32.57
N GLN A 39 -4.95 -1.10 32.65
CA GLN A 39 -5.95 -0.25 31.99
C GLN A 39 -6.00 -0.52 30.47
N THR A 40 -7.20 -0.69 29.93
CA THR A 40 -7.41 -0.87 28.49
C THR A 40 -7.22 0.46 27.77
N PHE A 41 -6.02 0.71 27.26
CA PHE A 41 -5.78 1.84 26.39
C PHE A 41 -6.28 1.52 24.98
N SER A 42 -7.26 2.27 24.48
CA SER A 42 -7.54 2.32 23.06
C SER A 42 -7.04 3.66 22.51
N ILE A 43 -6.18 3.57 21.49
CA ILE A 43 -5.94 4.71 20.60
C ILE A 43 -7.01 4.58 19.53
N SER A 44 -7.99 5.47 19.51
CA SER A 44 -8.93 5.58 18.40
C SER A 44 -8.20 6.27 17.24
N PRO A 45 -7.82 5.55 16.17
CA PRO A 45 -7.11 6.19 15.06
C PRO A 45 -8.10 7.01 14.24
N SER A 46 -7.79 8.28 14.01
CA SER A 46 -8.42 9.06 12.96
C SER A 46 -7.48 9.08 11.75
N VAL A 47 -8.00 8.70 10.59
CA VAL A 47 -7.31 8.88 9.31
C VAL A 47 -7.94 10.10 8.67
N ILE A 48 -7.19 11.18 8.48
CA ILE A 48 -7.53 12.17 7.45
C ILE A 48 -7.14 11.51 6.14
N ALA A 49 -8.08 10.77 5.55
CA ALA A 49 -7.90 10.28 4.19
C ALA A 49 -7.76 11.50 3.27
N SER A 50 -7.03 11.36 2.16
CA SER A 50 -6.93 12.38 1.13
C SER A 50 -8.33 12.63 0.53
N GLY A 51 -9.05 13.56 1.14
CA GLY A 51 -10.37 14.01 0.73
C GLY A 51 -10.25 14.82 -0.56
N GLY A 52 -11.02 14.42 -1.56
CA GLY A 52 -11.50 15.31 -2.61
C GLY A 52 -12.97 15.63 -2.37
N GLY A 53 -13.49 16.68 -3.00
CA GLY A 53 -14.88 17.08 -2.84
C GLY A 53 -15.28 18.18 -3.81
N THR A 54 -16.59 18.36 -3.96
CA THR A 54 -17.19 19.45 -4.72
C THR A 54 -17.72 20.48 -3.76
N SER A 55 -17.17 21.68 -3.80
CA SER A 55 -17.69 22.85 -3.10
C SER A 55 -18.57 23.67 -4.04
N THR A 56 -19.78 24.01 -3.60
CA THR A 56 -20.71 24.83 -4.38
C THR A 56 -20.97 26.16 -3.69
N GLY A 57 -21.20 27.20 -4.51
CA GLY A 57 -21.57 28.54 -4.06
C GLY A 57 -22.30 29.28 -5.17
N GLY A 58 -23.62 29.46 -5.01
CA GLY A 58 -24.47 30.03 -6.06
C GLY A 58 -24.47 29.17 -7.33
N VAL A 59 -24.17 29.77 -8.48
CA VAL A 59 -24.07 29.06 -9.79
C VAL A 59 -22.71 28.38 -10.01
N PHE A 60 -21.77 28.49 -9.07
CA PHE A 60 -20.43 27.95 -9.22
C PHE A 60 -20.23 26.67 -8.43
N SER A 61 -19.48 25.77 -9.03
CA SER A 61 -19.09 24.48 -8.48
C SER A 61 -17.60 24.28 -8.72
N VAL A 62 -16.85 23.98 -7.66
CA VAL A 62 -15.42 23.70 -7.71
C VAL A 62 -15.22 22.30 -7.17
N SER A 63 -14.78 21.39 -8.03
CA SER A 63 -14.43 20.02 -7.66
C SER A 63 -12.93 19.85 -7.72
N GLY A 64 -12.35 19.30 -6.66
CA GLY A 64 -10.91 19.07 -6.56
C GLY A 64 -10.58 17.80 -5.78
N THR A 65 -9.39 17.25 -6.07
CA THR A 65 -8.78 16.14 -5.32
C THR A 65 -7.48 16.64 -4.68
N ILE A 66 -7.23 16.31 -3.41
CA ILE A 66 -5.92 16.53 -2.81
C ILE A 66 -5.00 15.38 -3.26
N GLY A 67 -4.00 15.68 -4.07
CA GLY A 67 -2.96 14.71 -4.43
C GLY A 67 -2.17 14.27 -3.18
N GLN A 68 -1.90 12.96 -3.04
CA GLN A 68 -1.00 12.44 -2.01
C GLN A 68 0.43 12.99 -2.27
N LEU A 69 1.20 13.35 -1.25
CA LEU A 69 2.61 13.79 -1.42
C LEU A 69 3.53 12.66 -1.92
N ALA A 70 3.03 11.41 -1.94
CA ALA A 70 3.63 10.28 -2.64
C ALA A 70 3.41 10.35 -4.17
N ALA A 71 2.60 11.28 -4.67
CA ALA A 71 2.44 11.56 -6.09
C ALA A 71 3.68 12.30 -6.61
N GLY A 72 4.74 11.54 -6.86
CA GLY A 72 6.01 12.07 -7.34
C GLY A 72 6.97 10.94 -7.67
N ASN A 73 7.94 11.25 -8.53
CA ASN A 73 9.02 10.33 -8.85
C ASN A 73 10.11 10.50 -7.79
N LEU A 74 10.31 9.48 -6.97
CA LEU A 74 11.49 9.35 -6.12
C LEU A 74 12.56 8.56 -6.89
N ALA A 75 13.80 9.03 -6.91
CA ALA A 75 14.90 8.34 -7.58
C ALA A 75 16.04 8.07 -6.59
N GLY A 76 16.63 6.88 -6.69
CA GLY A 76 17.80 6.47 -5.92
C GLY A 76 18.58 5.38 -6.67
N GLY A 77 19.82 5.70 -7.07
CA GLY A 77 20.62 4.82 -7.94
C GLY A 77 19.95 4.61 -9.30
N ASN A 78 19.87 3.35 -9.75
CA ASN A 78 19.22 2.97 -11.02
C ASN A 78 17.70 2.73 -10.88
N LEU A 79 17.11 3.05 -9.73
CA LEU A 79 15.70 2.77 -9.45
C LEU A 79 14.91 4.07 -9.28
N THR A 80 13.70 4.06 -9.84
CA THR A 80 12.72 5.14 -9.70
C THR A 80 11.44 4.56 -9.11
N LEU A 81 10.99 5.11 -7.99
CA LEU A 81 9.70 4.82 -7.37
C LEU A 81 8.73 5.94 -7.74
N GLN A 82 7.76 5.63 -8.60
CA GLN A 82 6.67 6.52 -8.94
C GLN A 82 5.47 6.20 -8.05
N GLY A 83 5.02 7.16 -7.26
CA GLY A 83 3.74 7.06 -6.54
C GLY A 83 2.68 8.00 -7.13
N GLY A 84 1.45 7.92 -6.61
CA GLY A 84 0.29 8.71 -7.06
C GLY A 84 -0.86 7.84 -7.57
N PHE A 85 -1.91 8.49 -8.11
CA PHE A 85 -2.99 7.77 -8.81
C PHE A 85 -2.46 7.32 -10.17
N TRP A 86 -2.17 6.04 -10.32
CA TRP A 86 -1.77 5.46 -11.60
C TRP A 86 -2.91 5.67 -12.60
N SER A 87 -2.66 6.47 -13.64
CA SER A 87 -3.54 6.37 -14.82
C SER A 87 -3.48 4.91 -15.28
N SER A 88 -4.59 4.35 -15.74
CA SER A 88 -4.71 2.93 -16.13
C SER A 88 -3.77 2.49 -17.28
N ALA A 89 -2.92 3.41 -17.76
CA ALA A 89 -1.88 3.21 -18.74
C ALA A 89 -0.56 3.73 -18.20
N VAL A 90 0.25 2.85 -17.62
CA VAL A 90 1.65 3.13 -17.28
C VAL A 90 2.52 2.60 -18.42
N ALA A 91 3.18 3.50 -19.14
CA ALA A 91 4.18 3.13 -20.13
C ALA A 91 5.53 2.96 -19.43
N VAL A 92 5.84 1.74 -19.00
CA VAL A 92 7.19 1.41 -18.50
C VAL A 92 8.10 1.19 -19.69
N GLN A 93 9.17 1.98 -19.79
CA GLN A 93 10.20 1.75 -20.80
C GLN A 93 10.90 0.43 -20.52
N THR A 94 10.92 -0.47 -21.50
CA THR A 94 11.70 -1.71 -21.42
C THR A 94 13.18 -1.35 -21.30
N PRO A 95 13.93 -1.87 -20.30
CA PRO A 95 15.36 -1.62 -20.18
C PRO A 95 16.10 -1.93 -21.49
N GLY A 96 16.85 -0.96 -22.01
CA GLY A 96 17.59 -1.08 -23.26
C GLY A 96 16.77 -0.89 -24.54
N ALA A 97 15.48 -0.60 -24.45
CA ALA A 97 14.69 -0.18 -25.62
C ALA A 97 14.91 1.32 -25.91
N PRO A 98 14.96 1.72 -27.20
CA PRO A 98 15.05 3.12 -27.56
C PRO A 98 13.73 3.85 -27.25
N HIS A 99 13.83 5.15 -27.02
CA HIS A 99 12.66 6.00 -26.79
C HIS A 99 11.82 6.08 -28.08
N LEU A 100 10.50 5.85 -27.94
CA LEU A 100 9.55 6.01 -29.04
C LEU A 100 8.92 7.40 -29.00
N ASN A 101 9.15 8.20 -30.04
CA ASN A 101 8.60 9.53 -30.19
C ASN A 101 7.49 9.53 -31.25
N VAL A 102 6.36 10.15 -30.94
CA VAL A 102 5.19 10.22 -31.83
C VAL A 102 4.79 11.69 -31.99
N VAL A 103 4.88 12.18 -33.23
CA VAL A 103 4.51 13.55 -33.57
C VAL A 103 3.42 13.51 -34.63
N ARG A 104 2.37 14.32 -34.43
CA ARG A 104 1.36 14.49 -35.47
C ARG A 104 1.85 15.51 -36.50
N SER A 105 1.80 15.16 -37.78
CA SER A 105 2.15 16.03 -38.91
C SER A 105 1.05 15.96 -39.97
N GLY A 106 0.26 17.02 -40.08
CA GLY A 106 -0.92 17.06 -40.95
C GLY A 106 -1.89 15.91 -40.66
N GLY A 107 -2.23 15.14 -41.71
CA GLY A 107 -3.09 13.96 -41.63
C GLY A 107 -2.40 12.69 -41.14
N ASN A 108 -1.14 12.76 -40.68
CA ASN A 108 -0.32 11.59 -40.37
C ASN A 108 0.26 11.65 -38.94
N TYR A 109 0.64 10.49 -38.43
CA TYR A 109 1.56 10.32 -37.31
C TYR A 109 2.94 9.95 -37.84
N VAL A 110 3.94 10.75 -37.47
CA VAL A 110 5.36 10.48 -37.69
C VAL A 110 5.91 9.89 -36.40
N ILE A 111 6.30 8.63 -36.47
CA ILE A 111 6.75 7.82 -35.34
C ILE A 111 8.23 7.54 -35.53
N THR A 112 9.03 7.85 -34.52
CA THR A 112 10.49 7.80 -34.61
C THR A 112 11.10 7.12 -33.39
N TRP A 113 12.18 6.37 -33.60
CA TRP A 113 13.01 5.80 -32.54
C TRP A 113 14.45 5.62 -33.01
N ALA A 114 15.39 5.66 -32.08
CA ALA A 114 16.80 5.42 -32.39
C ALA A 114 17.02 3.98 -32.87
N ASP A 115 17.80 3.80 -33.93
CA ASP A 115 18.26 2.49 -34.34
C ASP A 115 19.38 2.01 -33.39
N THR A 116 19.08 0.96 -32.66
CA THR A 116 20.00 0.34 -31.70
C THR A 116 20.64 -0.94 -32.25
N GLY A 117 20.36 -1.30 -33.51
CA GLY A 117 20.77 -2.57 -34.13
C GLY A 117 20.04 -3.80 -33.58
N ALA A 118 19.12 -3.64 -32.63
CA ALA A 118 18.39 -4.73 -31.97
C ALA A 118 17.12 -5.17 -32.72
N GLY A 119 16.79 -4.56 -33.86
CA GLY A 119 15.70 -4.99 -34.73
C GLY A 119 14.28 -4.75 -34.19
N PHE A 120 14.08 -3.77 -33.32
CA PHE A 120 12.76 -3.45 -32.76
C PHE A 120 11.69 -3.22 -33.84
N VAL A 121 10.51 -3.81 -33.64
CA VAL A 121 9.34 -3.64 -34.51
C VAL A 121 8.30 -2.76 -33.84
N LEU A 122 7.62 -1.94 -34.65
CA LEU A 122 6.54 -1.07 -34.19
C LEU A 122 5.23 -1.85 -34.13
N GLU A 123 4.62 -1.90 -32.95
CA GLU A 123 3.29 -2.45 -32.73
C GLU A 123 2.29 -1.35 -32.39
N VAL A 124 1.02 -1.62 -32.71
CA VAL A 124 -0.11 -0.74 -32.49
C VAL A 124 -1.25 -1.47 -31.77
N ALA A 125 -1.93 -0.74 -30.90
CA ALA A 125 -3.18 -1.16 -30.26
C ALA A 125 -4.21 -0.02 -30.34
N THR A 126 -5.51 -0.35 -30.41
CA THR A 126 -6.61 0.64 -30.44
C THR A 126 -7.18 0.93 -29.05
N ALA A 127 -6.83 0.11 -28.06
CA ALA A 127 -7.21 0.27 -26.66
C ALA A 127 -6.12 -0.30 -25.76
N LEU A 128 -5.94 0.28 -24.58
CA LEU A 128 -5.12 -0.30 -23.51
C LEU A 128 -6.04 -1.00 -22.51
N GLN A 129 -5.77 -2.27 -22.26
CA GLN A 129 -6.48 -3.10 -21.28
C GLN A 129 -5.52 -3.48 -20.16
N THR A 130 -6.02 -3.52 -18.92
CA THR A 130 -5.22 -3.74 -17.71
C THR A 130 -4.56 -5.11 -17.64
N LEU A 131 -5.12 -6.12 -18.30
CA LEU A 131 -4.61 -7.50 -18.25
C LEU A 131 -4.12 -8.04 -19.60
N ASN A 132 -4.73 -7.62 -20.71
CA ASN A 132 -4.47 -8.22 -22.02
C ASN A 132 -4.66 -7.22 -23.17
N THR A 133 -3.76 -6.25 -23.29
CA THR A 133 -3.75 -5.39 -24.48
C THR A 133 -3.39 -6.22 -25.73
N SER A 134 -4.26 -6.21 -26.74
CA SER A 134 -4.00 -6.82 -28.04
C SER A 134 -3.13 -5.89 -28.89
N TRP A 135 -1.87 -6.29 -29.08
CA TRP A 135 -0.89 -5.59 -29.89
C TRP A 135 -0.73 -6.28 -31.24
N ASN A 136 -0.78 -5.50 -32.30
CA ASN A 136 -0.60 -5.99 -33.67
C ASN A 136 0.61 -5.29 -34.29
N ASN A 137 1.32 -5.98 -35.19
CA ASN A 137 2.36 -5.33 -35.96
C ASN A 137 1.74 -4.18 -36.78
N SER A 138 2.35 -3.00 -36.74
CA SER A 138 1.89 -1.86 -37.54
C SER A 138 1.94 -2.13 -39.05
N GLY A 139 2.73 -3.11 -39.49
CA GLY A 139 2.90 -3.49 -40.91
C GLY A 139 3.69 -2.47 -41.74
N ALA A 140 4.05 -1.33 -41.14
CA ALA A 140 4.85 -0.31 -41.79
C ALA A 140 6.34 -0.67 -41.73
N THR A 141 7.01 -0.54 -42.85
CA THR A 141 8.47 -0.69 -42.95
C THR A 141 9.14 0.62 -42.51
N PRO A 142 9.99 0.61 -41.46
CA PRO A 142 10.71 1.80 -41.05
C PRO A 142 11.73 2.22 -42.10
N THR A 143 11.85 3.53 -42.33
CA THR A 143 12.96 4.10 -43.10
C THR A 143 14.05 4.53 -42.13
N LEU A 144 15.28 4.05 -42.36
CA LEU A 144 16.44 4.37 -41.54
C LEU A 144 17.21 5.55 -42.16
N ALA A 145 17.36 6.64 -41.40
CA ALA A 145 18.21 7.76 -41.78
C ALA A 145 18.90 8.32 -40.53
N ASN A 146 20.21 8.58 -40.63
CA ASN A 146 21.01 9.16 -39.53
C ASN A 146 20.82 8.44 -38.18
N GLY A 147 20.76 7.11 -38.19
CA GLY A 147 20.58 6.30 -36.97
C GLY A 147 19.19 6.40 -36.33
N THR A 148 18.19 6.93 -37.05
CA THR A 148 16.80 7.02 -36.60
C THR A 148 15.88 6.27 -37.56
N ASN A 149 15.10 5.35 -37.01
CA ASN A 149 14.01 4.69 -37.72
C ASN A 149 12.79 5.61 -37.72
N THR A 150 12.19 5.80 -38.88
CA THR A 150 10.98 6.62 -39.06
C THR A 150 9.87 5.81 -39.72
N VAL A 151 8.67 5.89 -39.16
CA VAL A 151 7.44 5.33 -39.72
C VAL A 151 6.40 6.43 -39.82
N THR A 152 5.77 6.57 -40.98
CA THR A 152 4.66 7.50 -41.20
C THR A 152 3.38 6.71 -41.40
N LEU A 153 2.41 6.88 -40.50
CA LEU A 153 1.10 6.26 -40.58
C LEU A 153 0.00 7.31 -40.78
N PRO A 154 -1.06 7.01 -41.54
CA PRO A 154 -2.23 7.88 -41.60
C PRO A 154 -2.90 7.97 -40.22
N ALA A 155 -3.29 9.18 -39.82
CA ALA A 155 -4.02 9.39 -38.60
C ALA A 155 -5.44 8.86 -38.76
N GLN A 156 -5.77 7.82 -37.98
CA GLN A 156 -7.10 7.22 -37.96
C GLN A 156 -7.99 7.88 -36.90
N PRO A 157 -9.32 7.92 -37.11
CA PRO A 157 -10.25 8.33 -36.06
C PRO A 157 -10.17 7.37 -34.86
N GLY A 158 -10.24 7.93 -33.65
CA GLY A 158 -10.14 7.17 -32.40
C GLY A 158 -8.77 7.26 -31.72
N LYS A 159 -8.51 6.34 -30.80
CA LYS A 159 -7.24 6.26 -30.05
C LYS A 159 -6.34 5.21 -30.70
N ALA A 160 -5.06 5.53 -30.79
CA ALA A 160 -4.02 4.58 -31.16
C ALA A 160 -2.89 4.66 -30.14
N PHE A 161 -2.39 3.50 -29.74
CA PHE A 161 -1.29 3.34 -28.81
C PHE A 161 -0.17 2.61 -29.53
N TYR A 162 1.06 3.05 -29.31
CA TYR A 162 2.23 2.52 -30.01
C TYR A 162 3.26 2.01 -29.00
N ARG A 163 3.93 0.92 -29.34
CA ARG A 163 5.09 0.42 -28.59
C ARG A 163 6.13 -0.16 -29.52
N LEU A 164 7.35 -0.27 -29.01
CA LEU A 164 8.41 -1.07 -29.63
C LEU A 164 8.45 -2.45 -28.99
N ARG A 165 8.48 -3.48 -29.83
CA ARG A 165 8.65 -4.87 -29.42
C ARG A 165 10.00 -5.37 -29.95
N LYS A 166 10.81 -5.97 -29.08
CA LYS A 166 12.00 -6.70 -29.52
C LYS A 166 11.54 -8.02 -30.18
N PRO A 167 12.02 -8.37 -31.39
CA PRO A 167 11.71 -9.65 -32.03
C PRO A 167 12.05 -10.87 -31.18
#